data_AF-A0A497U767-F1
#
_entry.id   AF-A0A497U767-F1
#
_cell.length_a   1.000
_cell.length_b   1.000
_cell.length_c   1.000
_cell.angle_alpha   90.00
_cell.angle_beta   90.00
_cell.angle_gamma   90.00
#
_symmetry.space_group_name_H-M   'P 1'
#
loop_
_entity.id
_entity.type
_entity.pdbx_description
1 polymer ?
#
loop_
_entity_poly.entity_id
_entity_poly.type
_entity_poly.pdbx_seq_one_letter_code
_entity_poly.pdbx_strand_id
1 'polypeptide(L)'
;MRATILFISIETKEKNYPEAERLAMIVKENKKTEQWGYVLLSDIYVQSRNYAKAQVLLNEGLAKYQSFTLSDKLSKAYYLDGKKDKSVEVMAKWVKDNPDDMKGTLALASTYQKMDRIDEAVKLYQSVLDNNSGNVIALNNMALILFENNQELAISYAERAYKNARTSTAIADTYGWMLVQIGDMEKGSEILSRVAVSSDDPNVLYHYAVTLYRKGLKEQAKRALAHAFDSDREFEDMEGVMALRKELNKR
;
A
#
# COMPACT_ATOMS: atom_id res chain seq x y z
N MET A 1 -19.88 -9.84 16.76
CA MET A 1 -18.93 -8.87 16.19
C MET A 1 -18.09 -9.46 15.06
N ARG A 2 -17.30 -10.53 15.25
CA ARG A 2 -16.47 -11.12 14.16
C ARG A 2 -17.27 -11.54 12.93
N ALA A 3 -18.41 -12.22 13.11
CA ALA A 3 -19.29 -12.61 12.01
C ALA A 3 -19.87 -11.40 11.24
N THR A 4 -20.29 -10.35 11.95
CA THR A 4 -20.83 -9.11 11.36
C THR A 4 -19.79 -8.38 10.51
N ILE A 5 -18.54 -8.26 11.00
CA ILE A 5 -17.45 -7.62 10.26
C ILE A 5 -17.10 -8.42 9.00
N LEU A 6 -17.05 -9.75 9.12
CA LEU A 6 -16.81 -10.61 7.96
C LEU A 6 -17.91 -10.45 6.90
N PHE A 7 -19.17 -10.42 7.33
CA PHE A 7 -20.30 -10.25 6.41
C PHE A 7 -20.26 -8.88 5.71
N ILE A 8 -20.00 -7.79 6.45
CA ILE A 8 -19.77 -6.46 5.87
C ILE A 8 -18.66 -6.50 4.82
N SER A 9 -17.55 -7.18 5.11
CA SER A 9 -16.44 -7.28 4.17
C SER A 9 -16.80 -8.07 2.90
N ILE A 10 -17.66 -9.09 3.00
CA ILE A 10 -18.13 -9.86 1.85
C ILE A 10 -19.04 -8.99 0.99
N GLU A 11 -20.07 -8.38 1.58
CA GLU A 11 -21.02 -7.50 0.87
C GLU A 11 -20.30 -6.34 0.18
N THR A 12 -19.28 -5.77 0.82
CA THR A 12 -18.48 -4.69 0.24
C THR A 12 -17.67 -5.17 -0.98
N LYS A 13 -17.07 -6.37 -0.91
CA LYS A 13 -16.34 -6.96 -2.04
C LYS A 13 -17.27 -7.30 -3.20
N GLU A 14 -18.48 -7.76 -2.90
CA GLU A 14 -19.53 -8.04 -3.89
C GLU A 14 -20.21 -6.76 -4.40
N LYS A 15 -19.76 -5.57 -3.94
CA LYS A 15 -20.28 -4.25 -4.29
C LYS A 15 -21.76 -4.06 -3.90
N ASN A 16 -22.28 -4.87 -2.99
CA ASN A 16 -23.58 -4.66 -2.36
C ASN A 16 -23.48 -3.61 -1.23
N TYR A 17 -23.14 -2.39 -1.64
CA TYR A 17 -22.93 -1.27 -0.72
C TYR A 17 -24.14 -0.94 0.17
N PRO A 18 -25.40 -1.02 -0.28
CA PRO A 18 -26.55 -0.75 0.59
C PRO A 18 -26.64 -1.68 1.80
N GLU A 19 -26.43 -2.99 1.61
CA GLU A 19 -26.47 -3.95 2.71
C GLU A 19 -25.25 -3.80 3.62
N ALA A 20 -24.06 -3.63 3.04
CA ALA A 20 -22.84 -3.35 3.80
C ALA A 20 -23.01 -2.09 4.69
N GLU A 21 -23.59 -1.02 4.15
CA GLU A 21 -23.87 0.23 4.86
C GLU A 21 -24.87 0.01 6.01
N ARG A 22 -25.99 -0.70 5.74
CA ARG A 22 -26.99 -1.05 6.77
C ARG A 22 -26.36 -1.75 7.96
N LEU A 23 -25.53 -2.76 7.71
CA LEU A 23 -24.86 -3.53 8.75
C LEU A 23 -23.82 -2.70 9.51
N ALA A 24 -23.05 -1.88 8.81
CA ALA A 24 -22.04 -1.02 9.43
C ALA A 24 -22.69 0.10 10.28
N MET A 25 -23.89 0.57 9.93
CA MET A 25 -24.69 1.48 10.78
C MET A 25 -25.06 0.83 12.12
N ILE A 26 -25.47 -0.44 12.13
CA ILE A 26 -25.77 -1.18 13.38
C ILE A 26 -24.52 -1.24 14.27
N VAL A 27 -23.33 -1.42 13.67
CA VAL A 27 -22.07 -1.39 14.42
C VAL A 27 -21.78 0.00 15.00
N LYS A 28 -22.10 1.07 14.25
CA LYS A 28 -21.94 2.48 14.68
C LYS A 28 -22.89 2.82 15.84
N GLU A 29 -24.14 2.38 15.80
CA GLU A 29 -25.15 2.70 16.83
C GLU A 29 -24.88 2.05 18.19
N ASN A 30 -24.10 0.95 18.21
CA ASN A 30 -23.72 0.29 19.44
C ASN A 30 -22.51 0.99 20.08
N LYS A 31 -22.70 1.59 21.26
CA LYS A 31 -21.66 2.32 22.01
C LYS A 31 -20.34 1.56 22.20
N LYS A 32 -20.36 0.23 22.28
CA LYS A 32 -19.13 -0.58 22.45
C LYS A 32 -18.34 -0.74 21.16
N THR A 33 -18.96 -0.51 20.02
CA THR A 33 -18.39 -0.73 18.68
C THR A 33 -18.48 0.50 17.79
N GLU A 34 -18.95 1.63 18.31
CA GLU A 34 -19.24 2.84 17.56
C GLU A 34 -18.05 3.32 16.71
N GLN A 35 -16.84 3.37 17.29
CA GLN A 35 -15.60 3.73 16.57
C GLN A 35 -15.32 2.79 15.37
N TRP A 36 -15.59 1.49 15.51
CA TRP A 36 -15.46 0.53 14.40
C TRP A 36 -16.52 0.75 13.34
N GLY A 37 -17.72 1.22 13.71
CA GLY A 37 -18.76 1.62 12.76
C GLY A 37 -18.30 2.75 11.85
N TYR A 38 -17.65 3.80 12.40
CA TYR A 38 -17.05 4.86 11.59
C TYR A 38 -16.02 4.33 10.59
N VAL A 39 -15.13 3.42 11.05
CA VAL A 39 -14.13 2.78 10.20
C VAL A 39 -14.78 2.02 9.04
N LEU A 40 -15.72 1.11 9.34
CA LEU A 40 -16.35 0.25 8.34
C LEU A 40 -17.17 1.04 7.32
N LEU A 41 -18.01 1.98 7.78
CA LEU A 41 -18.78 2.85 6.90
C LEU A 41 -17.90 3.71 6.01
N SER A 42 -16.79 4.25 6.53
CA SER A 42 -15.86 5.04 5.72
C SER A 42 -15.19 4.22 4.63
N ASP A 43 -14.85 2.95 4.89
CA ASP A 43 -14.28 2.05 3.88
C ASP A 43 -15.30 1.73 2.77
N ILE A 44 -16.57 1.54 3.13
CA ILE A 44 -17.67 1.36 2.17
C ILE A 44 -17.85 2.61 1.30
N TYR A 45 -17.85 3.80 1.91
CA TYR A 45 -17.97 5.06 1.18
C TYR A 45 -16.78 5.32 0.26
N VAL A 46 -15.55 5.02 0.69
CA VAL A 46 -14.38 5.13 -0.18
C VAL A 46 -14.44 4.14 -1.36
N GLN A 47 -14.83 2.88 -1.12
CA GLN A 47 -14.94 1.88 -2.20
C GLN A 47 -16.06 2.20 -3.20
N SER A 48 -17.17 2.76 -2.72
CA SER A 48 -18.25 3.28 -3.56
C SER A 48 -17.95 4.67 -4.17
N ARG A 49 -16.72 5.19 -4.00
CA ARG A 49 -16.26 6.51 -4.47
C ARG A 49 -17.04 7.70 -3.92
N ASN A 50 -17.76 7.51 -2.83
CA ASN A 50 -18.51 8.55 -2.14
C ASN A 50 -17.64 9.27 -1.09
N TYR A 51 -16.57 9.93 -1.56
CA TYR A 51 -15.55 10.52 -0.69
C TYR A 51 -16.11 11.63 0.22
N ALA A 52 -17.11 12.39 -0.25
CA ALA A 52 -17.76 13.43 0.56
C ALA A 52 -18.47 12.85 1.79
N LYS A 53 -19.23 11.74 1.62
CA LYS A 53 -19.85 11.05 2.77
C LYS A 53 -18.80 10.49 3.73
N ALA A 54 -17.71 9.91 3.20
CA ALA A 54 -16.60 9.43 4.02
C ALA A 54 -15.99 10.56 4.86
N GLN A 55 -15.73 11.73 4.25
CA GLN A 55 -15.16 12.89 4.94
C GLN A 55 -16.06 13.39 6.07
N VAL A 56 -17.36 13.56 5.84
CA VAL A 56 -18.31 14.00 6.88
C VAL A 56 -18.35 13.01 8.04
N LEU A 57 -18.51 11.73 7.74
CA LEU A 57 -18.57 10.67 8.73
C LEU A 57 -17.29 10.59 9.58
N LEU A 58 -16.13 10.67 8.95
CA LEU A 58 -14.85 10.57 9.65
C LEU A 58 -14.58 11.78 10.54
N ASN A 59 -14.97 12.99 10.12
CA ASN A 59 -14.92 14.18 10.98
C ASN A 59 -15.84 14.03 12.21
N GLU A 60 -17.06 13.48 12.03
CA GLU A 60 -17.96 13.17 13.14
C GLU A 60 -17.32 12.18 14.13
N GLY A 61 -16.63 11.15 13.63
CA GLY A 61 -15.90 10.19 14.46
C GLY A 61 -14.71 10.83 15.19
N LEU A 62 -13.94 11.68 14.52
CA LEU A 62 -12.79 12.38 15.11
C LEU A 62 -13.18 13.43 16.16
N ALA A 63 -14.41 13.96 16.11
CA ALA A 63 -14.95 14.80 17.17
C ALA A 63 -15.18 14.03 18.49
N LYS A 64 -15.25 12.70 18.45
CA LYS A 64 -15.48 11.82 19.61
C LYS A 64 -14.25 11.02 20.03
N TYR A 65 -13.39 10.66 19.08
CA TYR A 65 -12.26 9.75 19.31
C TYR A 65 -10.96 10.33 18.76
N GLN A 66 -9.95 10.47 19.62
CA GLN A 66 -8.56 10.66 19.18
C GLN A 66 -8.05 9.33 18.61
N SER A 67 -8.10 9.18 17.29
CA SER A 67 -7.86 7.91 16.61
C SER A 67 -7.00 8.07 15.37
N PHE A 68 -5.82 7.43 15.37
CA PHE A 68 -4.94 7.38 14.20
C PHE A 68 -5.69 6.80 13.00
N THR A 69 -6.39 5.68 13.20
CA THR A 69 -7.13 4.99 12.13
C THR A 69 -8.19 5.87 11.47
N LEU A 70 -8.87 6.75 12.23
CA LEU A 70 -9.86 7.66 11.65
C LEU A 70 -9.18 8.81 10.91
N SER A 71 -8.07 9.33 11.44
CA SER A 71 -7.27 10.39 10.80
C SER A 71 -6.65 9.90 9.48
N ASP A 72 -6.06 8.71 9.48
CA ASP A 72 -5.48 8.07 8.29
C ASP A 72 -6.54 7.82 7.21
N LYS A 73 -7.71 7.31 7.58
CA LYS A 73 -8.84 7.14 6.64
C LYS A 73 -9.34 8.47 6.10
N LEU A 74 -9.39 9.52 6.92
CA LEU A 74 -9.83 10.85 6.47
C LEU A 74 -8.83 11.46 5.50
N SER A 75 -7.54 11.33 5.81
CA SER A 75 -6.46 11.71 4.91
C SER A 75 -6.59 10.99 3.56
N LYS A 76 -6.75 9.65 3.57
CA LYS A 76 -6.95 8.86 2.36
C LYS A 76 -8.19 9.27 1.57
N ALA A 77 -9.31 9.55 2.24
CA ALA A 77 -10.53 10.02 1.59
C ALA A 77 -10.33 11.40 0.91
N TYR A 78 -9.58 12.32 1.53
CA TYR A 78 -9.22 13.60 0.89
C TYR A 78 -8.27 13.40 -0.29
N TYR A 79 -7.27 12.52 -0.17
CA TYR A 79 -6.34 12.22 -1.25
C TYR A 79 -7.06 11.68 -2.48
N LEU A 80 -7.95 10.70 -2.30
CA LEU A 80 -8.74 10.09 -3.38
C LEU A 80 -9.76 11.05 -4.02
N ASP A 81 -10.22 12.05 -3.27
CA ASP A 81 -11.09 13.13 -3.75
C ASP A 81 -10.31 14.27 -4.45
N GLY A 82 -8.99 14.09 -4.66
CA GLY A 82 -8.11 15.09 -5.28
C GLY A 82 -7.72 16.26 -4.37
N LYS A 83 -8.20 16.29 -3.12
CA LYS A 83 -7.92 17.34 -2.12
C LYS A 83 -6.62 17.03 -1.36
N LYS A 84 -5.51 16.91 -2.09
CA LYS A 84 -4.21 16.46 -1.57
C LYS A 84 -3.70 17.32 -0.41
N ASP A 85 -3.88 18.63 -0.45
CA ASP A 85 -3.45 19.52 0.65
C ASP A 85 -4.20 19.25 1.96
N LYS A 86 -5.50 18.92 1.88
CA LYS A 86 -6.28 18.53 3.07
C LYS A 86 -5.85 17.18 3.63
N SER A 87 -5.42 16.26 2.77
CA SER A 87 -4.84 14.99 3.22
C SER A 87 -3.58 15.23 4.05
N VAL A 88 -2.69 16.10 3.59
CA VAL A 88 -1.51 16.53 4.34
C VAL A 88 -1.89 17.22 5.64
N GLU A 89 -2.85 18.16 5.60
CA GLU A 89 -3.29 18.91 6.79
C GLU A 89 -3.74 17.98 7.92
N VAL A 90 -4.56 16.97 7.61
CA VAL A 90 -5.05 15.99 8.58
C VAL A 90 -3.90 15.22 9.23
N MET A 91 -2.97 14.71 8.44
CA MET A 91 -1.85 13.92 8.98
C MET A 91 -0.79 14.78 9.67
N ALA A 92 -0.51 15.98 9.17
CA ALA A 92 0.38 16.94 9.81
C ALA A 92 -0.17 17.37 11.18
N LYS A 93 -1.48 17.58 11.29
CA LYS A 93 -2.13 17.81 12.59
C LYS A 93 -1.97 16.60 13.51
N TRP A 94 -2.20 15.38 13.03
CA TRP A 94 -2.02 14.17 13.84
C TRP A 94 -0.59 14.05 14.37
N VAL A 95 0.42 14.21 13.52
CA VAL A 95 1.85 14.15 13.90
C VAL A 95 2.21 15.25 14.89
N LYS A 96 1.70 16.47 14.71
CA LYS A 96 1.92 17.58 15.64
C LYS A 96 1.36 17.28 17.03
N ASP A 97 0.17 16.71 17.10
CA ASP A 97 -0.51 16.40 18.37
C ASP A 97 0.00 15.10 19.01
N ASN A 98 0.66 14.22 18.24
CA ASN A 98 1.15 12.91 18.67
C ASN A 98 2.59 12.68 18.16
N PRO A 99 3.60 13.46 18.62
CA PRO A 99 4.95 13.44 18.05
C PRO A 99 5.67 12.09 18.18
N ASP A 100 5.30 11.26 19.16
CA ASP A 100 5.89 9.94 19.39
C ASP A 100 5.21 8.83 18.57
N ASP A 101 4.10 9.12 17.88
CA ASP A 101 3.40 8.13 17.05
C ASP A 101 4.06 8.01 15.68
N MET A 102 5.02 7.08 15.60
CA MET A 102 5.71 6.75 14.34
C MET A 102 4.76 6.37 13.20
N LYS A 103 3.57 5.81 13.49
CA LYS A 103 2.61 5.46 12.43
C LYS A 103 2.05 6.72 11.76
N GLY A 104 1.79 7.76 12.54
CA GLY A 104 1.45 9.10 12.08
C GLY A 104 2.51 9.66 11.14
N THR A 105 3.77 9.63 11.59
CA THR A 105 4.90 10.16 10.83
C THR A 105 5.10 9.41 9.50
N LEU A 106 5.01 8.07 9.53
CA LEU A 106 5.06 7.24 8.33
C LEU A 106 3.93 7.54 7.34
N ALA A 107 2.70 7.71 7.82
CA ALA A 107 1.55 8.01 6.97
C ALA A 107 1.67 9.41 6.33
N LEU A 108 2.18 10.41 7.06
CA LEU A 108 2.48 11.73 6.51
C LEU A 108 3.59 11.67 5.46
N ALA A 109 4.67 10.94 5.73
CA ALA A 109 5.77 10.73 4.78
C ALA A 109 5.29 10.06 3.48
N SER A 110 4.47 9.01 3.59
CA SER A 110 3.86 8.34 2.43
C SER A 110 2.92 9.25 1.65
N THR A 111 2.21 10.15 2.33
CA THR A 111 1.37 11.17 1.67
C THR A 111 2.22 12.14 0.86
N TYR A 112 3.33 12.65 1.42
CA TYR A 112 4.26 13.50 0.67
C TYR A 112 4.88 12.77 -0.52
N GLN A 113 5.30 11.52 -0.35
CA GLN A 113 5.84 10.70 -1.44
C GLN A 113 4.85 10.57 -2.60
N LYS A 114 3.57 10.26 -2.32
CA LYS A 114 2.51 10.16 -3.34
C LYS A 114 2.18 11.50 -4.02
N MET A 115 2.57 12.60 -3.40
CA MET A 115 2.43 13.95 -3.94
C MET A 115 3.69 14.43 -4.67
N ASP A 116 4.69 13.56 -4.88
CA ASP A 116 5.99 13.90 -5.46
C ASP A 116 6.78 14.95 -4.64
N ARG A 117 6.44 15.08 -3.36
CA ARG A 117 7.13 15.94 -2.38
C ARG A 117 8.23 15.13 -1.69
N ILE A 118 9.22 14.74 -2.49
CA ILE A 118 10.24 13.75 -2.10
C ILE A 118 11.09 14.23 -0.93
N ASP A 119 11.51 15.50 -0.92
CA ASP A 119 12.35 16.05 0.15
C ASP A 119 11.66 16.01 1.51
N GLU A 120 10.36 16.34 1.57
CA GLU A 120 9.59 16.24 2.81
C GLU A 120 9.38 14.79 3.25
N ALA A 121 9.13 13.87 2.31
CA ALA A 121 8.98 12.46 2.60
C ALA A 121 10.28 11.87 3.19
N VAL A 122 11.44 12.14 2.57
CA VAL A 122 12.75 11.67 3.01
C VAL A 122 13.06 12.17 4.42
N LYS A 123 12.80 13.44 4.73
CA LYS A 123 13.03 13.99 6.08
C LYS A 123 12.24 13.24 7.15
N LEU A 124 10.97 12.93 6.87
CA LEU A 124 10.13 12.20 7.82
C LEU A 124 10.52 10.72 7.93
N TYR A 125 10.83 10.04 6.82
CA TYR A 125 11.33 8.67 6.88
C TYR A 125 12.67 8.60 7.63
N GLN A 126 13.58 9.55 7.41
CA GLN A 126 14.84 9.63 8.14
C GLN A 126 14.59 9.82 9.63
N SER A 127 13.69 10.73 10.02
CA SER A 127 13.32 10.91 11.44
C SER A 127 12.77 9.63 12.07
N VAL A 128 11.98 8.83 11.34
CA VAL A 128 11.53 7.51 11.81
C VAL A 128 12.71 6.55 11.99
N LEU A 129 13.69 6.55 11.08
CA LEU A 129 14.88 5.71 11.15
C LEU A 129 15.89 6.15 12.23
N ASP A 130 15.94 7.43 12.56
CA ASP A 130 16.78 7.95 13.64
C ASP A 130 16.27 7.44 15.01
N ASN A 131 14.94 7.35 15.16
CA ASN A 131 14.31 6.80 16.37
C ASN A 131 14.21 5.27 16.36
N ASN A 132 14.00 4.68 15.18
CA ASN A 132 13.89 3.24 14.99
C ASN A 132 14.57 2.81 13.67
N SER A 133 15.90 2.77 13.73
CA SER A 133 16.74 1.63 13.36
C SER A 133 16.23 0.70 12.25
N GLY A 134 15.32 -0.16 12.69
CA GLY A 134 14.83 -1.32 11.98
C GLY A 134 13.40 -1.16 11.46
N ASN A 135 12.84 0.05 11.44
CA ASN A 135 11.50 0.29 10.95
C ASN A 135 11.38 -0.10 9.48
N VAL A 136 10.77 -1.25 9.23
CA VAL A 136 10.76 -1.88 7.91
C VAL A 136 10.00 -1.08 6.85
N ILE A 137 9.03 -0.26 7.26
CA ILE A 137 8.25 0.59 6.36
C ILE A 137 9.11 1.76 5.89
N ALA A 138 9.78 2.47 6.81
CA ALA A 138 10.68 3.56 6.46
C ALA A 138 11.87 3.07 5.62
N LEU A 139 12.47 1.92 5.97
CA LEU A 139 13.54 1.31 5.19
C LEU A 139 13.09 1.00 3.76
N ASN A 140 11.93 0.34 3.59
CA ASN A 140 11.41 -0.01 2.28
C ASN A 140 11.11 1.23 1.42
N ASN A 141 10.48 2.25 2.00
CA ASN A 141 10.11 3.46 1.26
C ASN A 141 11.33 4.32 0.92
N MET A 142 12.35 4.37 1.78
CA MET A 142 13.64 4.98 1.45
C MET A 142 14.32 4.26 0.29
N ALA A 143 14.27 2.92 0.25
CA ALA A 143 14.81 2.17 -0.87
C ALA A 143 14.10 2.53 -2.19
N LEU A 144 12.76 2.58 -2.19
CA LEU A 144 11.97 2.95 -3.36
C LEU A 144 12.30 4.36 -3.87
N ILE A 145 12.43 5.33 -2.96
CA ILE A 145 12.77 6.72 -3.33
C ILE A 145 14.18 6.83 -3.90
N LEU A 146 15.15 6.11 -3.32
CA LEU A 146 16.56 6.26 -3.68
C LEU A 146 16.95 5.46 -4.92
N PHE A 147 16.12 4.52 -5.38
CA PHE A 147 16.53 3.53 -6.39
C PHE A 147 17.02 4.17 -7.69
N GLU A 148 16.36 5.23 -8.17
CA GLU A 148 16.74 5.90 -9.43
C GLU A 148 18.04 6.71 -9.32
N ASN A 149 18.33 7.27 -8.14
CA ASN A 149 19.43 8.23 -7.96
C ASN A 149 20.64 7.66 -7.20
N ASN A 150 20.45 6.58 -6.44
CA ASN A 150 21.48 5.94 -5.63
C ASN A 150 21.12 4.46 -5.37
N GLN A 151 21.37 3.61 -6.37
CA GLN A 151 21.04 2.18 -6.34
C GLN A 151 21.75 1.42 -5.19
N GLU A 152 23.02 1.74 -4.91
CA GLU A 152 23.77 1.07 -3.84
C GLU A 152 23.11 1.30 -2.47
N LEU A 153 22.78 2.56 -2.16
CA LEU A 153 22.12 2.89 -0.90
C LEU A 153 20.68 2.35 -0.85
N ALA A 154 19.96 2.40 -1.97
CA ALA A 154 18.61 1.84 -2.07
C ALA A 154 18.60 0.33 -1.76
N ILE A 155 19.52 -0.44 -2.35
CA ILE A 155 19.68 -1.87 -2.10
C ILE A 155 20.03 -2.14 -0.63
N SER A 156 20.89 -1.33 -0.02
CA SER A 156 21.20 -1.45 1.41
C SER A 156 19.95 -1.29 2.29
N TYR A 157 19.11 -0.30 1.99
CA TYR A 157 17.84 -0.09 2.69
C TYR A 157 16.85 -1.23 2.47
N ALA A 158 16.67 -1.69 1.23
CA ALA A 158 15.78 -2.80 0.89
C ALA A 158 16.21 -4.11 1.55
N GLU A 159 17.53 -4.41 1.57
CA GLU A 159 18.07 -5.60 2.21
C GLU A 159 17.81 -5.57 3.72
N ARG A 160 18.02 -4.42 4.38
CA ARG A 160 17.71 -4.25 5.81
C ARG A 160 16.22 -4.45 6.08
N ALA A 161 15.34 -3.87 5.27
CA ALA A 161 13.89 -4.07 5.38
C ALA A 161 13.53 -5.56 5.27
N TYR A 162 14.07 -6.24 4.26
CA TYR A 162 13.84 -7.66 4.02
C TYR A 162 14.37 -8.55 5.14
N LYS A 163 15.56 -8.29 5.67
CA LYS A 163 16.12 -9.03 6.82
C LYS A 163 15.22 -8.93 8.06
N ASN A 164 14.63 -7.75 8.28
CA ASN A 164 13.76 -7.48 9.43
C ASN A 164 12.31 -7.96 9.25
N ALA A 165 11.85 -8.20 8.02
CA ALA A 165 10.49 -8.63 7.72
C ALA A 165 10.43 -9.66 6.59
N ARG A 166 11.16 -10.78 6.75
CA ARG A 166 11.29 -11.85 5.73
C ARG A 166 9.97 -12.46 5.26
N THR A 167 8.93 -12.41 6.10
CA THR A 167 7.60 -12.96 5.79
C THR A 167 6.70 -11.96 5.06
N SER A 168 7.13 -10.70 4.91
CA SER A 168 6.37 -9.69 4.18
C SER A 168 6.60 -9.85 2.67
N THR A 169 5.54 -10.27 1.96
CA THR A 169 5.53 -10.39 0.49
C THR A 169 5.95 -9.08 -0.18
N ALA A 170 5.40 -7.94 0.25
CA ALA A 170 5.68 -6.64 -0.38
C ALA A 170 7.14 -6.19 -0.22
N ILE A 171 7.74 -6.42 0.95
CA ILE A 171 9.14 -6.04 1.21
C ILE A 171 10.09 -6.97 0.47
N ALA A 172 9.80 -8.27 0.47
CA ALA A 172 10.57 -9.25 -0.28
C ALA A 172 10.49 -9.00 -1.79
N ASP A 173 9.31 -8.62 -2.30
CA ASP A 173 9.13 -8.22 -3.70
C ASP A 173 9.96 -6.97 -4.04
N THR A 174 9.89 -5.92 -3.21
CA THR A 174 10.70 -4.70 -3.41
C THR A 174 12.19 -5.02 -3.51
N TYR A 175 12.73 -5.78 -2.56
CA TYR A 175 14.15 -6.16 -2.57
C TYR A 175 14.50 -7.07 -3.75
N GLY A 176 13.70 -8.11 -4.00
CA GLY A 176 13.92 -9.05 -5.10
C GLY A 176 13.87 -8.36 -6.47
N TRP A 177 12.96 -7.41 -6.65
CA TRP A 177 12.83 -6.62 -7.87
C TRP A 177 14.04 -5.71 -8.10
N MET A 178 14.49 -5.00 -7.06
CA MET A 178 15.68 -4.16 -7.17
C MET A 178 16.93 -4.99 -7.52
N LEU A 179 17.10 -6.19 -6.94
CA LEU A 179 18.18 -7.12 -7.31
C LEU A 179 18.15 -7.51 -8.79
N VAL A 180 16.96 -7.83 -9.33
CA VAL A 180 16.78 -8.13 -10.76
C VAL A 180 17.12 -6.93 -11.63
N GLN A 181 16.77 -5.72 -11.22
CA GLN A 181 17.09 -4.50 -11.96
C GLN A 181 18.59 -4.21 -12.00
N ILE A 182 19.32 -4.44 -10.92
CA ILE A 182 20.78 -4.24 -10.89
C ILE A 182 21.59 -5.43 -11.43
N GLY A 183 20.92 -6.49 -11.89
CA GLY A 183 21.54 -7.64 -12.54
C GLY A 183 21.93 -8.80 -11.61
N ASP A 184 21.65 -8.74 -10.30
CA ASP A 184 21.76 -9.89 -9.38
C ASP A 184 20.55 -10.84 -9.60
N MET A 185 20.52 -11.44 -10.79
CA MET A 185 19.44 -12.30 -11.25
C MET A 185 19.29 -13.58 -10.44
N GLU A 186 20.40 -14.08 -9.88
CA GLU A 186 20.39 -15.31 -9.08
C GLU A 186 19.54 -15.10 -7.83
N LYS A 187 19.92 -14.15 -6.97
CA LYS A 187 19.19 -13.88 -5.72
C LYS A 187 17.82 -13.26 -5.98
N GLY A 188 17.73 -12.32 -6.91
CA GLY A 188 16.48 -11.65 -7.25
C GLY A 188 15.42 -12.66 -7.70
N SER A 189 15.80 -13.63 -8.55
CA SER A 189 14.86 -14.65 -9.02
C SER A 189 14.44 -15.64 -7.94
N GLU A 190 15.33 -16.02 -7.02
CA GLU A 190 14.97 -16.87 -5.89
C GLU A 190 13.89 -16.21 -5.01
N ILE A 191 14.10 -14.94 -4.66
CA ILE A 191 13.18 -14.19 -3.80
C ILE A 191 11.83 -13.99 -4.49
N LEU A 192 11.82 -13.51 -5.74
CA LEU A 192 10.60 -13.23 -6.49
C LEU A 192 9.79 -14.49 -6.79
N SER A 193 10.46 -15.61 -7.12
CA SER A 193 9.77 -16.89 -7.35
C SER A 193 9.03 -17.35 -6.09
N ARG A 194 9.64 -17.18 -4.91
CA ARG A 194 9.02 -17.58 -3.64
C ARG A 194 7.78 -16.76 -3.32
N VAL A 195 7.83 -15.44 -3.51
CA VAL A 195 6.71 -14.56 -3.15
C VAL A 195 5.57 -14.61 -4.16
N ALA A 196 5.87 -14.90 -5.44
CA ALA A 196 4.84 -15.03 -6.48
C ALA A 196 3.92 -16.25 -6.28
N VAL A 197 4.39 -17.32 -5.63
CA VAL A 197 3.60 -18.56 -5.42
C VAL A 197 2.31 -18.31 -4.63
N SER A 198 2.32 -17.35 -3.71
CA SER A 198 1.20 -17.08 -2.80
C SER A 198 0.64 -15.66 -2.92
N SER A 199 0.96 -14.97 -4.02
CA SER A 199 0.55 -13.58 -4.24
C SER A 199 -0.45 -13.46 -5.38
N ASP A 200 -1.58 -12.82 -5.09
CA ASP A 200 -2.56 -12.33 -6.09
C ASP A 200 -2.34 -10.84 -6.42
N ASP A 201 -1.21 -10.27 -5.97
CA ASP A 201 -0.84 -8.90 -6.29
C ASP A 201 -0.27 -8.84 -7.72
N PRO A 202 -0.89 -8.03 -8.62
CA PRO A 202 -0.47 -7.96 -10.00
C PRO A 202 0.97 -7.43 -10.17
N ASN A 203 1.46 -6.60 -9.26
CA ASN A 203 2.81 -6.05 -9.32
C ASN A 203 3.86 -7.12 -9.02
N VAL A 204 3.62 -7.95 -7.99
CA VAL A 204 4.50 -9.09 -7.65
C VAL A 204 4.55 -10.10 -8.80
N LEU A 205 3.38 -10.40 -9.39
CA LEU A 205 3.29 -11.32 -10.52
C LEU A 205 3.95 -10.75 -11.79
N TYR A 206 3.86 -9.43 -11.99
CA TYR A 206 4.57 -8.72 -13.06
C TYR A 206 6.09 -8.79 -12.88
N HIS A 207 6.62 -8.45 -11.69
CA HIS A 207 8.05 -8.55 -11.41
C HIS A 207 8.59 -9.97 -11.62
N TYR A 208 7.82 -10.97 -11.20
CA TYR A 208 8.12 -12.37 -11.46
C TYR A 208 8.10 -12.72 -12.95
N ALA A 209 7.11 -12.23 -13.71
CA ALA A 209 7.03 -12.45 -15.15
C ALA A 209 8.22 -11.83 -15.90
N VAL A 210 8.64 -10.60 -15.55
CA VAL A 210 9.86 -9.98 -16.10
C VAL A 210 11.08 -10.83 -15.80
N THR A 211 11.19 -11.33 -14.56
CA THR A 211 12.30 -12.16 -14.12
C THR A 211 12.39 -13.47 -14.91
N LEU A 212 11.26 -14.16 -15.10
CA LEU A 212 11.17 -15.37 -15.93
C LEU A 212 11.56 -15.09 -17.37
N TYR A 213 11.10 -13.97 -17.93
CA TYR A 213 11.43 -13.59 -19.30
C TYR A 213 12.93 -13.35 -19.48
N ARG A 214 13.57 -12.60 -18.56
CA ARG A 214 15.02 -12.37 -18.56
C ARG A 214 15.84 -13.66 -18.39
N LYS A 215 15.27 -14.70 -17.76
CA LYS A 215 15.86 -16.05 -17.66
C LYS A 215 15.63 -16.93 -18.90
N GLY A 216 14.98 -16.41 -19.94
CA GLY A 216 14.63 -17.17 -21.16
C GLY A 216 13.40 -18.07 -21.02
N LEU A 217 12.69 -18.02 -19.89
CA LEU A 217 11.52 -18.87 -19.60
C LEU A 217 10.22 -18.24 -20.12
N LYS A 218 10.17 -17.97 -21.44
CA LYS A 218 9.12 -17.19 -22.10
C LYS A 218 7.69 -17.69 -21.82
N GLU A 219 7.46 -19.00 -21.87
CA GLU A 219 6.12 -19.58 -21.64
C GLU A 219 5.69 -19.48 -20.17
N GLN A 220 6.63 -19.53 -19.23
CA GLN A 220 6.33 -19.31 -17.81
C GLN A 220 6.01 -17.84 -17.56
N ALA A 221 6.78 -16.93 -18.17
CA ALA A 221 6.56 -15.49 -18.09
C ALA A 221 5.16 -15.10 -18.62
N LYS A 222 4.71 -15.69 -19.74
CA LYS A 222 3.36 -15.49 -20.27
C LYS A 222 2.27 -15.89 -19.26
N ARG A 223 2.42 -17.04 -18.62
CA ARG A 223 1.45 -17.52 -17.62
C ARG A 223 1.41 -16.62 -16.39
N ALA A 224 2.58 -16.23 -15.87
CA ALA A 224 2.67 -15.32 -14.73
C ALA A 224 2.04 -13.95 -15.05
N LEU A 225 2.32 -13.40 -16.24
CA LEU A 225 1.74 -12.13 -16.67
C LEU A 225 0.23 -12.23 -16.90
N ALA A 226 -0.27 -13.34 -17.45
CA ALA A 226 -1.70 -13.58 -17.60
C ALA A 226 -2.41 -13.61 -16.23
N HIS A 227 -1.83 -14.31 -15.25
CA HIS A 227 -2.36 -14.34 -13.89
C HIS A 227 -2.37 -12.93 -13.25
N ALA A 228 -1.36 -12.10 -13.53
CA ALA A 228 -1.36 -10.72 -13.06
C ALA A 228 -2.58 -9.92 -13.55
N PHE A 229 -3.09 -10.20 -14.75
CA PHE A 229 -4.27 -9.53 -15.31
C PHE A 229 -5.62 -10.03 -14.74
N ASP A 230 -5.62 -11.11 -13.94
CA ASP A 230 -6.85 -11.59 -13.28
C ASP A 230 -7.23 -10.74 -12.04
N SER A 231 -6.35 -9.82 -11.62
CA SER A 231 -6.55 -8.93 -10.48
C SER A 231 -7.22 -7.61 -10.86
N ASP A 232 -8.19 -7.16 -10.06
CA ASP A 232 -8.80 -5.82 -10.18
C ASP A 232 -7.90 -4.69 -9.67
N ARG A 233 -6.72 -4.99 -9.12
CA ARG A 233 -5.78 -3.99 -8.60
C ARG A 233 -5.02 -3.31 -9.74
N GLU A 234 -4.65 -2.05 -9.52
CA GLU A 234 -3.86 -1.29 -10.47
C GLU A 234 -2.40 -1.76 -10.50
N PHE A 235 -1.82 -1.78 -11.70
CA PHE A 235 -0.39 -1.93 -11.90
C PHE A 235 0.29 -0.59 -11.64
N GLU A 236 1.41 -0.62 -10.91
CA GLU A 236 2.25 0.55 -10.65
C GLU A 236 3.02 0.97 -11.92
N ASP A 237 3.49 0.00 -12.71
CA ASP A 237 4.19 0.22 -13.98
C ASP A 237 3.40 -0.40 -15.16
N MET A 238 2.31 0.27 -15.55
CA MET A 238 1.48 -0.19 -16.66
C MET A 238 2.22 -0.15 -18.01
N GLU A 239 3.16 0.77 -18.19
CA GLU A 239 3.95 0.89 -19.41
C GLU A 239 4.87 -0.33 -19.57
N GLY A 240 5.62 -0.69 -18.53
CA GLY A 240 6.49 -1.86 -18.50
C GLY A 240 5.71 -3.18 -18.64
N VAL A 241 4.52 -3.26 -18.05
CA VAL A 241 3.60 -4.41 -18.23
C VAL A 241 3.22 -4.60 -19.69
N MET A 242 2.83 -3.52 -20.37
CA MET A 242 2.43 -3.57 -21.79
C MET A 242 3.62 -3.85 -22.70
N ALA A 243 4.80 -3.29 -22.38
CA ALA A 243 6.04 -3.58 -23.10
C ALA A 243 6.40 -5.08 -23.02
N LEU A 244 6.38 -5.66 -21.81
CA LEU A 244 6.64 -7.09 -21.62
C LEU A 244 5.63 -7.94 -22.39
N ARG A 245 4.33 -7.61 -22.31
CA ARG A 245 3.28 -8.34 -23.03
C ARG A 245 3.53 -8.37 -24.54
N LYS A 246 3.98 -7.25 -25.11
CA LYS A 246 4.33 -7.15 -26.53
C LYS A 246 5.51 -8.07 -26.88
N GLU A 247 6.57 -8.05 -26.08
CA GLU A 247 7.76 -8.91 -26.29
C GLU A 247 7.42 -10.41 -26.20
N LEU A 248 6.58 -10.80 -25.24
CA LEU A 248 6.16 -12.19 -25.06
C LEU A 248 5.36 -12.72 -26.25
N ASN A 249 4.68 -11.85 -27.00
CA ASN A 249 3.85 -12.22 -28.15
C ASN A 249 4.58 -12.17 -29.50
N LYS A 250 5.84 -11.74 -29.55
CA LYS A 250 6.65 -11.85 -30.78
C LYS A 250 6.89 -13.32 -31.13
N ARG A 251 6.77 -13.64 -32.42
CA ARG A 251 7.00 -14.98 -32.97
C ARG A 251 8.47 -15.37 -32.86
#